data_AF-A0A0B7C2B6-F1
#
_entry.id   AF-A0A0B7C2B6-F1
#
_cell.length_a   1.000
_cell.length_b   1.000
_cell.length_c   1.000
_cell.angle_alpha   90.00
_cell.angle_beta   90.00
_cell.angle_gamma   90.00
#
_symmetry.space_group_name_H-M   'P 1'
#
loop_
_entity.id
_entity.type
_entity.pdbx_description
1 polymer ?
#
loop_
_entity_poly.entity_id
_entity_poly.type
_entity_poly.pdbx_seq_one_letter_code
_entity_poly.pdbx_strand_id
1 'polypeptide(L)'
;KKHTLTHSAVRVFSCELCQKKNHTIVRMIGHLKGHLNPKHRCHICANCFGRPELLEAHLQTHAAQPLHQCQVCAKSFVSADRLHGHMRTHTGEKRFTCELCD
;
A
#
# COMPACT_ATOMS: atom_id res chain seq x y z
N LYS A 1 -6.75 17.38 9.19
CA LYS A 1 -5.89 17.58 8.00
C LYS A 1 -4.79 16.51 7.98
N LYS A 2 -4.98 15.36 7.29
CA LYS A 2 -3.90 14.41 6.99
C LYS A 2 -3.49 14.65 5.55
N HIS A 3 -2.46 15.45 5.34
CA HIS A 3 -1.91 15.70 4.00
C HIS A 3 -0.77 14.72 3.75
N THR A 4 -1.08 13.63 3.05
CA THR A 4 -0.06 12.90 2.30
C THR A 4 0.15 13.65 0.99
N LEU A 5 1.16 14.53 0.95
CA LEU A 5 1.65 15.22 -0.26
C LEU A 5 0.58 15.99 -1.07
N THR A 6 0.09 17.10 -0.52
CA THR A 6 -0.84 18.00 -1.25
C THR A 6 -0.22 19.37 -1.49
N HIS A 7 0.88 19.40 -2.26
CA HIS A 7 1.23 20.62 -3.00
C HIS A 7 1.53 20.34 -4.49
N SER A 8 1.25 19.14 -4.98
CA SER A 8 1.37 18.84 -6.42
C SER A 8 0.37 17.76 -6.80
N ALA A 9 -0.41 18.00 -7.85
CA ALA A 9 -1.22 16.97 -8.48
C ALA A 9 -0.30 15.92 -9.13
N VAL A 10 0.23 14.99 -8.32
CA VAL A 10 1.12 13.92 -8.80
C VAL A 10 0.30 12.98 -9.67
N ARG A 11 0.59 12.96 -10.97
CA ARG A 11 -0.02 12.04 -11.93
C ARG A 11 0.23 10.60 -11.47
N VAL A 12 -0.86 9.84 -11.28
CA VAL A 12 -0.82 8.43 -10.90
C VAL A 12 -1.08 7.58 -12.15
N PHE A 13 -0.23 6.61 -12.40
CA PHE A 13 -0.34 5.61 -13.46
C PHE A 13 -0.91 4.32 -12.85
N SER A 14 -1.99 3.79 -13.42
CA SER A 14 -2.61 2.53 -13.00
C SER A 14 -2.21 1.39 -13.94
N CYS A 15 -1.83 0.24 -13.40
CA CYS A 15 -1.53 -0.93 -14.20
C CYS A 15 -2.83 -1.65 -14.57
N GLU A 16 -3.09 -1.88 -15.84
CA GLU A 16 -4.33 -2.56 -16.27
C GLU A 16 -4.36 -4.05 -15.89
N LEU A 17 -3.19 -4.69 -15.83
CA LEU A 17 -3.07 -6.10 -15.47
C LEU A 17 -3.41 -6.40 -14.01
N CYS A 18 -3.14 -5.46 -13.09
CA CYS A 18 -3.25 -5.72 -11.66
C CYS A 18 -3.79 -4.56 -10.81
N GLN A 19 -4.22 -3.48 -11.45
CA GLN A 19 -4.79 -2.27 -10.86
C GLN A 19 -3.88 -1.53 -9.86
N LYS A 20 -2.58 -1.86 -9.84
CA LYS A 20 -1.60 -1.21 -8.97
C LYS A 20 -1.28 0.21 -9.43
N LYS A 21 -1.33 1.15 -8.47
CA LYS A 21 -1.02 2.57 -8.66
C LYS A 21 0.47 2.88 -8.52
N ASN A 22 1.01 3.57 -9.51
CA ASN A 22 2.39 4.03 -9.60
C ASN A 22 2.44 5.56 -9.73
N HIS A 23 3.36 6.23 -9.04
CA HIS A 23 3.44 7.71 -9.04
C HIS A 23 4.43 8.26 -10.08
N THR A 24 5.15 7.39 -10.78
CA THR A 24 6.08 7.76 -11.86
C THR A 24 6.02 6.71 -12.97
N ILE A 25 6.28 7.14 -14.22
CA ILE A 25 6.29 6.24 -15.38
C ILE A 25 7.41 5.20 -15.30
N VAL A 26 8.59 5.58 -14.79
CA VAL A 26 9.74 4.66 -14.61
C VAL A 26 9.38 3.53 -13.64
N ARG A 27 8.66 3.85 -12.55
CA ARG A 27 8.17 2.84 -11.59
C ARG A 27 7.12 1.93 -12.22
N MET A 28 6.26 2.47 -13.10
CA MET A 28 5.31 1.66 -13.88
C MET A 28 6.03 0.71 -14.85
N ILE A 29 7.02 1.19 -15.61
CA ILE A 29 7.79 0.36 -16.56
C ILE A 29 8.52 -0.78 -15.82
N GLY A 30 9.20 -0.47 -14.71
CA GLY A 30 9.83 -1.49 -13.88
C GLY A 30 8.83 -2.51 -13.32
N HIS A 31 7.64 -2.06 -12.95
CA HIS A 31 6.54 -2.94 -12.54
C HIS A 31 6.06 -3.84 -13.69
N LEU A 32 5.89 -3.31 -14.91
CA LEU A 32 5.49 -4.07 -16.09
C LEU A 32 6.52 -5.13 -16.49
N LYS A 33 7.83 -4.84 -16.34
CA LYS A 33 8.90 -5.83 -16.51
C LYS A 33 8.75 -7.01 -15.52
N GLY A 34 8.24 -6.74 -14.32
CA GLY A 34 7.92 -7.78 -13.34
C GLY A 34 6.77 -8.71 -13.75
N HIS A 35 5.88 -8.28 -14.66
CA HIS A 35 4.84 -9.15 -15.24
C HIS A 35 5.41 -10.05 -16.35
N LEU A 36 6.40 -9.57 -17.10
CA LEU A 36 7.08 -10.33 -18.16
C LEU A 36 8.07 -11.38 -17.61
N ASN A 37 8.67 -11.12 -16.44
CA ASN A 37 9.55 -12.05 -15.72
C ASN A 37 9.09 -12.17 -14.25
N PRO A 38 8.03 -12.94 -13.97
CA PRO A 38 7.43 -13.01 -12.65
C PRO A 38 8.30 -13.83 -11.69
N LYS A 39 9.13 -13.17 -10.88
CA LYS A 39 9.80 -13.83 -9.75
C LYS A 39 8.85 -14.11 -8.58
N HIS A 40 7.92 -13.20 -8.30
CA HIS A 40 6.97 -13.32 -7.18
C HIS A 40 5.58 -12.86 -7.60
N ARG A 41 4.91 -13.69 -8.42
CA ARG A 41 3.53 -13.47 -8.87
C ARG A 41 2.54 -14.17 -7.94
N CYS A 42 1.43 -13.50 -7.67
CA CYS A 42 0.31 -14.09 -6.96
C CYS A 42 -0.41 -15.11 -7.86
N HIS A 43 -0.79 -16.27 -7.31
CA HIS A 43 -1.53 -17.29 -8.05
C HIS A 43 -3.05 -17.04 -8.00
N ILE A 44 -3.52 -16.21 -7.07
CA ILE A 44 -4.93 -15.87 -6.89
C ILE A 44 -5.30 -14.63 -7.73
N CYS A 45 -4.36 -13.72 -7.97
CA CYS A 45 -4.56 -12.56 -8.83
C CYS A 45 -3.30 -12.20 -9.63
N ALA A 46 -3.42 -11.31 -10.62
CA ALA A 46 -2.30 -10.95 -11.49
C ALA A 46 -1.30 -9.94 -10.88
N ASN A 47 -1.27 -9.77 -9.55
CA ASN A 47 -0.28 -8.91 -8.89
C ASN A 47 1.13 -9.54 -8.91
N CYS A 48 2.12 -8.72 -9.25
CA CYS A 48 3.54 -9.08 -9.18
C CYS A 48 4.29 -8.22 -8.16
N PHE A 49 5.20 -8.86 -7.43
CA PHE A 49 5.98 -8.25 -6.36
C PHE A 49 7.48 -8.38 -6.65
N GLY A 50 8.24 -7.36 -6.25
CA GLY A 50 9.70 -7.35 -6.42
C GLY A 50 10.46 -8.08 -5.30
N ARG A 51 9.75 -8.54 -4.26
CA ARG A 51 10.30 -9.27 -3.11
C ARG A 51 9.32 -10.38 -2.68
N PRO A 52 9.80 -11.54 -2.21
CA PRO A 52 8.95 -12.65 -1.78
C PRO A 52 8.10 -12.29 -0.56
N GLU A 53 8.67 -11.58 0.43
CA GLU A 53 7.95 -11.11 1.63
C GLU A 53 6.70 -10.28 1.31
N LEU A 54 6.77 -9.48 0.24
CA LEU A 54 5.64 -8.66 -0.21
C LEU A 54 4.55 -9.49 -0.88
N LEU A 55 4.92 -10.59 -1.56
CA LEU A 55 3.97 -11.54 -2.10
C LEU A 55 3.30 -12.32 -0.97
N GLU A 56 4.05 -12.78 0.02
CA GLU A 56 3.51 -13.50 1.17
C GLU A 56 2.51 -12.65 1.95
N ALA A 57 2.87 -11.40 2.29
CA ALA A 57 1.96 -10.44 2.92
C ALA A 57 0.73 -10.14 2.05
N HIS A 58 0.88 -10.17 0.72
CA HIS A 58 -0.26 -10.03 -0.19
C HIS A 58 -1.17 -11.27 -0.21
N LEU A 59 -0.61 -12.48 -0.12
CA LEU A 59 -1.43 -13.70 -0.05
C LEU A 59 -2.29 -13.74 1.22
N GLN A 60 -1.82 -13.15 2.32
CA GLN A 60 -2.62 -12.94 3.53
C GLN A 60 -3.84 -12.03 3.30
N THR A 61 -3.89 -11.24 2.22
CA THR A 61 -5.11 -10.46 1.85
C THR A 61 -6.17 -11.30 1.13
N HIS A 62 -5.77 -12.43 0.53
CA HIS A 62 -6.69 -13.38 -0.09
C HIS A 62 -7.21 -14.41 0.91
N ALA A 63 -6.38 -14.77 1.89
CA ALA A 63 -6.86 -15.50 3.07
C ALA A 63 -7.79 -14.56 3.86
N ALA A 64 -9.05 -14.97 4.07
CA ALA A 64 -10.09 -14.17 4.74
C ALA A 64 -9.83 -13.90 6.24
N GLN A 65 -8.58 -13.92 6.68
CA GLN A 65 -8.13 -13.74 8.06
C GLN A 65 -7.13 -12.58 8.10
N PRO A 66 -7.59 -11.33 8.30
CA PRO A 66 -6.68 -10.25 8.61
C PRO A 66 -6.25 -10.35 10.07
N LEU A 67 -4.96 -10.61 10.29
CA LEU A 67 -4.40 -10.93 11.60
C LEU A 67 -4.36 -9.77 12.60
N HIS A 68 -4.69 -8.52 12.24
CA HIS A 68 -4.69 -7.42 13.21
C HIS A 68 -5.83 -6.43 12.94
N GLN A 69 -6.89 -6.51 13.73
CA GLN A 69 -8.06 -5.63 13.63
C GLN A 69 -7.93 -4.40 14.53
N CYS A 70 -8.29 -3.23 14.00
CA CYS A 70 -8.46 -2.04 14.80
C CYS A 70 -9.73 -2.15 15.66
N GLN A 71 -9.57 -2.07 16.98
CA GLN A 71 -10.70 -2.13 17.91
C GLN A 71 -11.62 -0.90 17.86
N VAL A 72 -11.16 0.23 17.28
CA VAL A 72 -11.92 1.48 17.21
C VAL A 72 -12.85 1.54 15.98
N CYS A 73 -12.40 1.05 14.83
CA CYS A 73 -13.16 1.14 13.58
C CYS A 73 -13.31 -0.18 12.81
N ALA A 74 -12.98 -1.30 13.46
CA ALA A 74 -13.05 -2.65 12.91
C ALA A 74 -12.21 -2.89 11.63
N LYS A 75 -11.34 -1.94 11.25
CA LYS A 75 -10.52 -2.05 10.04
C LYS A 75 -9.40 -3.06 10.20
N SER A 76 -9.19 -3.84 9.17
CA SER A 76 -8.32 -5.02 9.15
C SER A 76 -6.97 -4.75 8.50
N PHE A 77 -5.89 -5.23 9.12
CA PHE A 77 -4.52 -5.04 8.64
C PHE A 77 -3.78 -6.38 8.55
N VAL A 78 -2.86 -6.45 7.58
CA VAL A 78 -2.02 -7.63 7.31
C VAL A 78 -0.89 -7.81 8.33
N SER A 79 -0.56 -6.79 9.10
CA SER A 79 0.56 -6.81 10.04
C SER A 79 0.36 -5.84 11.20
N ALA A 80 0.97 -6.14 12.35
CA ALA A 80 0.86 -5.35 13.57
C ALA A 80 1.45 -3.94 13.42
N ASP A 81 2.54 -3.77 12.65
CA ASP A 81 3.13 -2.44 12.39
C ASP A 81 2.15 -1.53 11.63
N ARG A 82 1.41 -2.09 10.67
CA ARG A 82 0.38 -1.38 9.90
C ARG A 82 -0.80 -1.00 10.77
N LEU A 83 -1.23 -1.89 11.66
CA LEU A 83 -2.26 -1.58 12.67
C LEU A 83 -1.76 -0.48 13.61
N HIS A 84 -0.55 -0.58 14.14
CA HIS A 84 0.01 0.40 15.06
C HIS A 84 0.14 1.78 14.41
N GLY A 85 0.61 1.85 13.17
CA GLY A 85 0.62 3.08 12.37
C GLY A 85 -0.79 3.63 12.13
N HIS A 86 -1.78 2.76 11.93
CA HIS A 86 -3.18 3.14 11.81
C HIS A 86 -3.76 3.67 13.13
N MET A 87 -3.43 3.11 14.30
CA MET A 87 -3.99 3.57 15.59
C MET A 87 -3.69 5.05 15.86
N ARG A 88 -2.56 5.56 15.35
CA ARG A 88 -2.19 6.99 15.41
C ARG A 88 -3.17 7.90 14.67
N THR A 89 -3.96 7.34 13.76
CA THR A 89 -5.01 8.06 13.04
C THR A 89 -6.22 8.40 13.90
N HIS A 90 -6.44 7.65 14.99
CA HIS A 90 -7.49 7.84 15.98
C HIS A 90 -7.04 8.72 17.14
N THR A 91 -5.78 8.58 17.58
CA THR A 91 -5.21 9.42 18.66
C THR A 91 -4.88 10.84 18.21
N GLY A 92 -4.83 11.09 16.90
CA GLY A 92 -4.54 12.42 16.36
C GLY A 92 -3.08 12.85 16.53
N GLU A 93 -2.17 11.94 16.90
CA GLU A 93 -0.74 12.23 17.02
C GLU A 93 -0.16 12.73 15.68
N LYS A 94 0.07 14.05 15.58
CA LYS A 94 0.80 14.67 14.48
C LYS A 94 2.29 14.55 14.75
N ARG A 95 2.98 13.75 13.94
CA ARG A 95 4.45 13.66 13.95
C ARG A 95 5.14 14.72 13.09
N PHE A 96 4.38 15.40 12.24
CA PHE A 96 4.90 16.35 11.27
C PHE A 96 4.09 17.64 11.34
N THR A 97 4.77 18.73 11.62
CA THR A 97 4.27 20.10 11.46
C THR A 97 4.50 20.53 10.02
N CYS A 98 3.55 21.26 9.44
CA CYS A 98 3.65 21.80 8.10
C CYS A 98 3.75 23.32 8.22
N GLU A 99 4.88 23.89 7.81
CA GLU A 99 5.12 25.35 7.89
C GLU A 99 4.20 26.18 6.97
N LEU A 100 3.47 25.52 6.06
CA LEU A 100 2.54 26.17 5.11
C LEU A 100 1.08 26.12 5.56
N CYS A 101 0.75 25.43 6.65
CA CYS A 101 -0.62 25.22 7.09
C CYS A 101 -0.72 25.17 8.62
N ASP A 102 -1.25 26.24 9.22
CA ASP A 102 -1.88 26.19 10.55
C ASP A 102 -3.27 25.51 10.49
#